data_AF-A0A265QA99-F1
#
_entry.id   AF-A0A265QA99-F1
#
_cell.length_a   1.000
_cell.length_b   1.000
_cell.length_c   1.000
_cell.angle_alpha   90.00
_cell.angle_beta   90.00
_cell.angle_gamma   90.00
#
_symmetry.space_group_name_H-M   'P 1'
#
loop_
_entity.id
_entity.type
_entity.pdbx_description
1 polymer ?
#
loop_
_entity_poly.entity_id
_entity_poly.type
_entity_poly.pdbx_seq_one_letter_code
_entity_poly.pdbx_strand_id
1 'polypeptide(L)'
;MFEDFDDITKMMNLSDFDDEETSIMEANNIEFKKTLGKLMGLSRKEAKSDSCFYCGKKVNSFCNSHSIPAMFLRNIAINGDLYNNNIMIKLPLIDDETGVNKTGTFHILCRECDSIIFRDYENPKNYNSTPTSKMLAQIAMKNFLRGISKRKLEIALYNNMASELGLPKEFYEQQQMVNELDLKENIEGFKRAKKINEKGWDNEYYLIYHKKLSYVVPLAFQSQLALQFDLEGNLINDIYYDSSKYKIQSMHLCVFPEENSSTIIMFIDSKDRRYRSFYKQFNKLSEDDKLSVINYMIFSLSEDVYLNKEINDIILNDNNLREVAGKTQHIFSISPIKDPNAIAYDNLSFSQRHRIPNFLLEEYKVDLTSE
;
A
#
# COMPACT_ATOMS: atom_id res chain seq x y z
N MET A 1 28.63 -22.65 -29.32
CA MET A 1 28.21 -21.30 -29.72
C MET A 1 27.36 -20.79 -28.57
N PHE A 2 28.04 -20.48 -27.47
CA PHE A 2 27.45 -19.93 -26.26
C PHE A 2 27.80 -18.44 -26.34
N GLU A 3 26.94 -17.67 -26.98
CA GLU A 3 27.03 -16.21 -26.98
C GLU A 3 26.39 -15.71 -25.70
N ASP A 4 27.18 -14.91 -24.98
CA ASP A 4 26.86 -13.98 -23.89
C ASP A 4 25.43 -14.04 -23.33
N PHE A 5 25.25 -14.78 -22.22
CA PHE A 5 24.22 -14.42 -21.25
C PHE A 5 24.68 -13.13 -20.58
N ASP A 6 24.36 -11.99 -21.21
CA ASP A 6 24.50 -10.68 -20.59
C ASP A 6 23.86 -10.70 -19.20
N ASP A 7 24.53 -10.02 -18.27
CA ASP A 7 24.24 -9.90 -16.84
C ASP A 7 22.75 -9.59 -16.55
N ILE A 8 21.89 -10.62 -16.41
CA ILE A 8 20.45 -10.45 -16.18
C ILE A 8 20.25 -9.91 -14.76
N THR A 9 20.27 -8.60 -14.62
CA THR A 9 19.89 -7.85 -13.41
C THR A 9 18.73 -6.94 -13.76
N LYS A 10 17.53 -7.24 -13.24
CA LYS A 10 16.33 -6.43 -13.47
C LYS A 10 15.50 -6.28 -12.21
N MET A 11 14.75 -5.20 -12.12
CA MET A 11 13.68 -5.11 -11.13
C MET A 11 12.52 -6.02 -11.55
N MET A 12 12.00 -6.76 -10.58
CA MET A 12 10.81 -7.56 -10.79
C MET A 12 9.60 -6.63 -10.98
N ASN A 13 8.84 -6.87 -12.03
CA ASN A 13 7.58 -6.20 -12.29
C ASN A 13 6.47 -7.26 -12.42
N LEU A 14 5.40 -7.09 -11.66
CA LEU A 14 4.24 -7.98 -11.64
C LEU A 14 3.38 -7.87 -12.90
N SER A 15 3.63 -6.89 -13.78
CA SER A 15 2.99 -6.82 -15.08
C SER A 15 3.68 -7.67 -16.17
N ASP A 16 4.85 -8.23 -15.88
CA ASP A 16 5.76 -8.82 -16.88
C ASP A 16 5.67 -10.36 -16.94
N PHE A 17 4.47 -10.91 -16.78
CA PHE A 17 4.24 -12.35 -17.03
C PHE A 17 4.34 -12.63 -18.51
N ASP A 18 5.08 -13.67 -18.88
CA ASP A 18 5.14 -14.09 -20.27
C ASP A 18 3.86 -14.86 -20.68
N ASP A 19 3.62 -14.93 -21.99
CA ASP A 19 2.41 -15.56 -22.55
C ASP A 19 2.35 -17.07 -22.24
N GLU A 20 3.49 -17.73 -22.04
CA GLU A 20 3.58 -19.17 -21.77
C GLU A 20 3.20 -19.48 -20.31
N GLU A 21 3.76 -18.74 -19.34
CA GLU A 21 3.41 -18.77 -17.93
C GLU A 21 1.91 -18.49 -17.74
N THR A 22 1.41 -17.44 -18.39
CA THR A 22 -0.01 -17.08 -18.36
C THR A 22 -0.87 -18.23 -18.89
N SER A 23 -0.52 -18.79 -20.04
CA SER A 23 -1.25 -19.91 -20.66
C SER A 23 -1.27 -21.16 -19.77
N ILE A 24 -0.15 -21.48 -19.10
CA ILE A 24 -0.06 -22.61 -18.17
C ILE A 24 -0.96 -22.39 -16.96
N MET A 25 -0.94 -21.18 -16.38
CA MET A 25 -1.78 -20.81 -15.24
C MET A 25 -3.26 -20.84 -15.59
N GLU A 26 -3.63 -20.39 -16.78
CA GLU A 26 -5.01 -20.43 -17.27
C GLU A 26 -5.50 -21.87 -17.52
N ALA A 27 -4.68 -22.71 -18.16
CA ALA A 27 -5.01 -24.10 -18.44
C ALA A 27 -5.26 -24.92 -17.15
N ASN A 28 -4.58 -24.58 -16.05
CA ASN A 28 -4.65 -25.27 -14.76
C ASN A 28 -5.28 -24.42 -13.64
N ASN A 29 -6.03 -23.37 -14.02
CA ASN A 29 -6.52 -22.33 -13.10
C ASN A 29 -7.26 -22.89 -11.88
N ILE A 30 -8.13 -23.89 -12.07
CA ILE A 30 -8.90 -24.50 -10.99
C ILE A 30 -7.99 -25.14 -9.93
N GLU A 31 -6.96 -25.87 -10.38
CA GLU A 31 -6.04 -26.54 -9.48
C GLU A 31 -5.17 -25.53 -8.74
N PHE A 32 -4.60 -24.55 -9.45
CA PHE A 32 -3.81 -23.50 -8.83
C PHE A 32 -4.62 -22.64 -7.84
N LYS A 33 -5.87 -22.26 -8.17
CA LYS A 33 -6.75 -21.54 -7.24
C LYS A 33 -7.06 -22.36 -5.99
N LYS A 34 -7.23 -23.69 -6.10
CA LYS A 34 -7.43 -24.57 -4.94
C LYS A 34 -6.19 -24.63 -4.06
N THR A 35 -5.01 -24.79 -4.66
CA THR A 35 -3.73 -24.81 -3.94
C THR A 35 -3.47 -23.49 -3.23
N LEU A 36 -3.60 -22.36 -3.94
CA LEU A 36 -3.47 -21.02 -3.37
C LEU A 36 -4.50 -20.79 -2.24
N GLY A 37 -5.75 -21.20 -2.45
CA GLY A 37 -6.81 -21.10 -1.45
C GLY A 37 -6.51 -21.88 -0.17
N LYS A 38 -6.02 -23.12 -0.30
CA LYS A 38 -5.61 -23.96 0.84
C LYS A 38 -4.45 -23.31 1.61
N LEU A 39 -3.42 -22.89 0.88
CA LEU A 39 -2.22 -22.26 1.43
C LEU A 39 -2.57 -20.96 2.18
N MET A 40 -3.39 -20.11 1.57
CA MET A 40 -3.87 -18.87 2.20
C MET A 40 -4.76 -19.15 3.42
N GLY A 41 -5.58 -20.20 3.37
CA GLY A 41 -6.41 -20.63 4.50
C GLY A 41 -5.58 -21.05 5.71
N LEU A 42 -4.55 -21.87 5.49
CA LEU A 42 -3.60 -22.30 6.52
C LEU A 42 -2.84 -21.10 7.10
N SER A 43 -2.26 -20.28 6.24
CA SER A 43 -1.44 -19.13 6.64
C SER A 43 -2.24 -18.11 7.46
N ARG A 44 -3.50 -17.85 7.09
CA ARG A 44 -4.41 -17.00 7.88
C ARG A 44 -4.69 -17.57 9.27
N LYS A 45 -4.79 -18.89 9.40
CA LYS A 45 -5.03 -19.57 10.69
C LYS A 45 -3.80 -19.43 11.60
N GLU A 46 -2.60 -19.57 11.06
CA GLU A 46 -1.34 -19.47 11.82
C GLU A 46 -0.96 -18.05 12.19
N ALA A 47 -1.21 -17.08 11.29
CA ALA A 47 -0.97 -15.66 11.54
C ALA A 47 -1.90 -15.07 12.62
N LYS A 48 -3.03 -15.74 12.90
CA LYS A 48 -4.08 -15.26 13.80
C LYS A 48 -3.64 -15.37 15.26
N SER A 49 -3.72 -14.25 15.99
CA SER A 49 -3.52 -14.21 17.44
C SER A 49 -4.78 -14.65 18.20
N ASP A 50 -4.66 -14.95 19.49
CA ASP A 50 -5.80 -15.17 20.40
C ASP A 50 -6.24 -13.88 21.13
N SER A 51 -5.53 -12.77 20.92
CA SER A 51 -5.67 -11.55 21.69
C SER A 51 -5.73 -10.30 20.81
N CYS A 52 -6.50 -9.30 21.25
CA CYS A 52 -6.59 -8.00 20.59
C CYS A 52 -5.23 -7.28 20.62
N PHE A 53 -4.75 -6.83 19.46
CA PHE A 53 -3.45 -6.17 19.36
C PHE A 53 -3.38 -4.85 20.14
N TYR A 54 -4.51 -4.12 20.27
CA TYR A 54 -4.55 -2.84 20.96
C TYR A 54 -4.58 -2.98 22.49
N CYS A 55 -5.48 -3.81 23.04
CA CYS A 55 -5.71 -3.91 24.49
C CYS A 55 -5.11 -5.15 25.15
N GLY A 56 -4.60 -6.12 24.38
CA GLY A 56 -3.98 -7.35 24.88
C GLY A 56 -4.96 -8.37 25.48
N LYS A 57 -6.27 -8.06 25.55
CA LYS A 57 -7.27 -9.00 26.06
C LYS A 57 -7.48 -10.15 25.07
N LYS A 58 -7.63 -11.38 25.59
CA LYS A 58 -8.08 -12.54 24.81
C LYS A 58 -9.46 -12.28 24.22
N VAL A 59 -9.69 -12.75 22.99
CA VAL A 59 -10.95 -12.55 22.27
C VAL A 59 -11.42 -13.82 21.59
N ASN A 60 -12.73 -14.02 21.56
CA ASN A 60 -13.36 -15.13 20.83
C ASN A 60 -13.51 -14.82 19.33
N SER A 61 -13.50 -13.54 18.95
CA SER A 61 -13.60 -13.08 17.56
C SER A 61 -12.96 -11.70 17.39
N PHE A 62 -12.40 -11.45 16.21
CA PHE A 62 -11.88 -10.14 15.81
C PHE A 62 -12.96 -9.31 15.09
N CYS A 63 -12.78 -7.99 15.10
CA CYS A 63 -13.53 -7.05 14.26
C CYS A 63 -13.07 -7.21 12.79
N ASN A 64 -13.98 -6.95 11.85
CA ASN A 64 -13.64 -6.79 10.44
C ASN A 64 -13.23 -5.33 10.21
N SER A 65 -11.99 -4.99 10.56
CA SER A 65 -11.49 -3.61 10.49
C SER A 65 -11.04 -3.30 9.06
N HIS A 66 -11.48 -2.19 8.47
CA HIS A 66 -11.02 -1.73 7.16
C HIS A 66 -9.79 -0.83 7.27
N SER A 67 -8.80 -0.94 6.37
CA SER A 67 -7.67 -0.02 6.27
C SER A 67 -8.12 1.41 5.96
N ILE A 68 -9.04 1.54 5.00
CA ILE A 68 -9.74 2.78 4.66
C ILE A 68 -11.14 2.71 5.27
N PRO A 69 -11.64 3.75 5.98
CA PRO A 69 -13.00 3.77 6.48
C PRO A 69 -14.02 3.37 5.41
N ALA A 70 -14.85 2.36 5.71
CA ALA A 70 -15.75 1.76 4.71
C ALA A 70 -16.71 2.79 4.09
N MET A 71 -17.00 3.91 4.76
CA MET A 71 -17.79 4.99 4.19
C MET A 71 -17.16 5.58 2.92
N PHE A 72 -15.83 5.75 2.88
CA PHE A 72 -15.15 6.26 1.69
C PHE A 72 -15.16 5.25 0.55
N LEU A 73 -15.00 3.96 0.88
CA LEU A 73 -15.11 2.88 -0.11
C LEU A 73 -16.50 2.85 -0.74
N ARG A 74 -17.57 3.03 0.06
CA ARG A 74 -18.95 3.05 -0.45
C ARG A 74 -19.22 4.22 -1.39
N ASN A 75 -18.61 5.37 -1.16
CA ASN A 75 -18.80 6.55 -2.01
C ASN A 75 -18.33 6.34 -3.45
N ILE A 76 -17.45 5.37 -3.70
CA ILE A 76 -16.94 5.07 -5.05
C ILE A 76 -17.27 3.65 -5.51
N ALA A 77 -18.05 2.89 -4.74
CA ALA A 77 -18.40 1.52 -5.08
C ALA A 77 -19.60 1.48 -6.02
N ILE A 78 -19.56 0.57 -6.99
CA ILE A 78 -20.66 0.31 -7.92
C ILE A 78 -21.27 -1.04 -7.56
N ASN A 79 -22.56 -1.05 -7.23
CA ASN A 79 -23.26 -2.24 -6.73
C ASN A 79 -22.57 -2.90 -5.50
N GLY A 80 -21.85 -2.12 -4.70
CA GLY A 80 -21.12 -2.60 -3.53
C GLY A 80 -19.74 -3.18 -3.81
N ASP A 81 -19.28 -3.13 -5.06
CA ASP A 81 -17.98 -3.64 -5.51
C ASP A 81 -17.05 -2.51 -6.02
N LEU A 82 -15.75 -2.78 -5.94
CA LEU A 82 -14.66 -1.92 -6.36
C LEU A 82 -13.64 -2.74 -7.16
N TYR A 83 -12.93 -2.09 -8.08
CA TYR A 83 -11.71 -2.68 -8.63
C TYR A 83 -10.56 -2.55 -7.62
N ASN A 84 -9.66 -3.53 -7.62
CA ASN A 84 -8.40 -3.51 -6.89
C ASN A 84 -7.20 -3.43 -7.85
N ASN A 85 -5.96 -3.34 -7.36
CA ASN A 85 -4.75 -3.21 -8.18
C ASN A 85 -4.64 -4.26 -9.32
N ASN A 86 -5.20 -5.45 -9.12
CA ASN A 86 -5.16 -6.53 -10.11
C ASN A 86 -5.90 -6.20 -11.41
N ILE A 87 -6.77 -5.19 -11.43
CA ILE A 87 -7.39 -4.70 -12.66
C ILE A 87 -6.36 -4.17 -13.67
N MET A 88 -5.22 -3.66 -13.20
CA MET A 88 -4.16 -3.10 -14.04
C MET A 88 -3.10 -4.15 -14.39
N ILE A 89 -2.64 -4.91 -13.40
CA ILE A 89 -1.53 -5.88 -13.58
C ILE A 89 -1.99 -7.23 -14.14
N LYS A 90 -3.26 -7.58 -13.96
CA LYS A 90 -3.89 -8.81 -14.49
C LYS A 90 -3.16 -10.09 -14.11
N LEU A 91 -2.73 -10.21 -12.84
CA LEU A 91 -2.14 -11.45 -12.33
C LEU A 91 -3.15 -12.60 -12.45
N PRO A 92 -2.78 -13.71 -13.09
CA PRO A 92 -3.63 -14.89 -13.10
C PRO A 92 -3.89 -15.37 -11.67
N LEU A 93 -5.07 -15.96 -11.44
CA LEU A 93 -5.53 -16.51 -10.15
C LEU A 93 -6.00 -15.50 -9.10
N ILE A 94 -5.75 -14.20 -9.27
CA ILE A 94 -6.23 -13.13 -8.38
C ILE A 94 -7.46 -12.48 -9.02
N ASP A 95 -8.50 -12.24 -8.21
CA ASP A 95 -9.69 -11.53 -8.69
C ASP A 95 -9.40 -10.01 -8.70
N ASP A 96 -9.81 -9.29 -9.74
CA ASP A 96 -9.64 -7.84 -9.88
C ASP A 96 -10.77 -7.01 -9.26
N GLU A 97 -11.87 -7.67 -8.88
CA GLU A 97 -12.99 -7.08 -8.18
C GLU A 97 -13.09 -7.55 -6.74
N THR A 98 -13.42 -6.62 -5.83
CA THR A 98 -13.71 -6.94 -4.43
C THR A 98 -14.87 -6.12 -3.89
N GLY A 99 -15.76 -6.79 -3.17
CA GLY A 99 -16.84 -6.12 -2.44
C GLY A 99 -16.33 -5.35 -1.23
N VAL A 100 -16.94 -4.19 -0.95
CA VAL A 100 -16.57 -3.25 0.13
C VAL A 100 -16.36 -3.95 1.48
N ASN A 101 -17.13 -5.00 1.78
CA ASN A 101 -17.04 -5.72 3.06
C ASN A 101 -15.75 -6.57 3.21
N LYS A 102 -15.02 -6.81 2.13
CA LYS A 102 -13.78 -7.61 2.11
C LYS A 102 -12.55 -6.75 1.76
N THR A 103 -12.75 -5.69 0.99
CA THR A 103 -11.71 -4.75 0.54
C THR A 103 -10.97 -4.11 1.70
N GLY A 104 -9.63 -4.17 1.69
CA GLY A 104 -8.80 -3.52 2.70
C GLY A 104 -8.96 -4.04 4.14
N THR A 105 -9.58 -5.20 4.34
CA THR A 105 -9.90 -5.67 5.70
C THR A 105 -8.75 -6.38 6.41
N PHE A 106 -8.71 -6.27 7.74
CA PHE A 106 -7.77 -6.96 8.61
C PHE A 106 -8.41 -7.31 9.96
N HIS A 107 -7.89 -8.33 10.64
CA HIS A 107 -8.58 -9.01 11.74
C HIS A 107 -7.68 -9.18 12.98
N ILE A 108 -7.14 -8.07 13.51
CA ILE A 108 -6.24 -8.09 14.68
C ILE A 108 -6.74 -7.25 15.87
N LEU A 109 -7.93 -6.64 15.77
CA LEU A 109 -8.56 -5.84 16.82
C LEU A 109 -9.85 -6.48 17.34
N CYS A 110 -10.19 -6.23 18.60
CA CYS A 110 -11.53 -6.51 19.11
C CYS A 110 -12.51 -5.41 18.68
N ARG A 111 -13.81 -5.76 18.64
CA ARG A 111 -14.88 -4.83 18.24
C ARG A 111 -14.93 -3.58 19.13
N GLU A 112 -14.72 -3.75 20.44
CA GLU A 112 -14.71 -2.63 21.39
C GLU A 112 -13.62 -1.61 21.07
N CYS A 113 -12.37 -2.07 20.91
CA CYS A 113 -11.25 -1.17 20.59
C CYS A 113 -11.45 -0.48 19.24
N ASP A 114 -11.79 -1.23 18.19
CA ASP A 114 -11.99 -0.68 16.85
C ASP A 114 -13.07 0.42 16.84
N SER A 115 -14.17 0.21 17.57
CA SER A 115 -15.27 1.19 17.67
C SER A 115 -14.92 2.48 18.45
N ILE A 116 -13.77 2.52 19.14
CA ILE A 116 -13.38 3.64 20.02
C ILE A 116 -12.18 4.40 19.45
N ILE A 117 -11.12 3.69 19.08
CA ILE A 117 -9.81 4.31 18.85
C ILE A 117 -9.73 5.11 17.54
N PHE A 118 -10.72 4.97 16.67
CA PHE A 118 -10.76 5.52 15.31
C PHE A 118 -11.87 6.55 15.08
N ARG A 119 -12.63 6.88 16.14
CA ARG A 119 -13.85 7.70 16.06
C ARG A 119 -13.65 9.08 15.44
N ASP A 120 -12.49 9.69 15.61
CA ASP A 120 -12.28 11.06 15.14
C ASP A 120 -12.01 11.04 13.63
N TYR A 121 -11.15 10.13 13.14
CA TYR A 121 -10.87 10.06 11.71
C TYR A 121 -11.97 9.33 10.93
N GLU A 122 -12.79 8.47 11.55
CA GLU A 122 -13.96 7.84 10.90
C GLU A 122 -15.22 8.71 10.94
N ASN A 123 -15.14 9.94 11.46
CA ASN A 123 -16.26 10.89 11.47
C ASN A 123 -16.22 11.82 10.24
N PRO A 124 -17.20 11.74 9.31
CA PRO A 124 -17.23 12.58 8.11
C PRO A 124 -17.13 14.08 8.41
N LYS A 125 -17.72 14.53 9.53
CA LYS A 125 -17.77 15.96 9.87
C LYS A 125 -16.38 16.57 10.13
N ASN A 126 -15.40 15.73 10.49
CA ASN A 126 -14.05 16.18 10.81
C ASN A 126 -13.21 16.52 9.56
N TYR A 127 -13.69 16.19 8.36
CA TYR A 127 -13.04 16.52 7.08
C TYR A 127 -13.43 17.90 6.50
N ASN A 128 -14.20 18.69 7.25
CA ASN A 128 -14.49 20.08 6.91
C ASN A 128 -13.36 21.06 7.32
N SER A 129 -12.35 20.56 8.03
CA SER A 129 -11.21 21.31 8.52
C SER A 129 -9.93 20.52 8.35
N THR A 130 -8.78 21.19 8.48
CA THR A 130 -7.47 20.52 8.54
C THR A 130 -7.46 19.42 9.61
N PRO A 131 -6.90 18.22 9.33
CA PRO A 131 -6.87 17.12 10.27
C PRO A 131 -6.09 17.49 11.54
N THR A 132 -6.63 17.09 12.69
CA THR A 132 -5.98 17.29 13.99
C THR A 132 -4.83 16.30 14.21
N SER A 133 -3.91 16.62 15.14
CA SER A 133 -2.85 15.69 15.57
C SER A 133 -3.38 14.31 15.96
N LYS A 134 -4.56 14.29 16.60
CA LYS A 134 -5.25 13.06 16.98
C LYS A 134 -5.72 12.27 15.77
N MET A 135 -6.35 12.91 14.77
CA MET A 135 -6.74 12.24 13.52
C MET A 135 -5.53 11.65 12.79
N LEU A 136 -4.41 12.40 12.69
CA LEU A 136 -3.18 11.90 12.08
C LEU A 136 -2.62 10.68 12.83
N ALA A 137 -2.65 10.70 14.17
CA ALA A 137 -2.27 9.54 14.98
C ALA A 137 -3.18 8.32 14.74
N GLN A 138 -4.49 8.52 14.57
CA GLN A 138 -5.44 7.45 14.29
C GLN A 138 -5.23 6.82 12.92
N ILE A 139 -5.01 7.65 11.89
CA ILE A 139 -4.65 7.20 10.54
C ILE A 139 -3.34 6.39 10.59
N ALA A 140 -2.31 6.93 11.25
CA ALA A 140 -1.03 6.23 11.40
C ALA A 140 -1.19 4.88 12.11
N MET A 141 -1.96 4.82 13.22
CA MET A 141 -2.29 3.55 13.88
C MET A 141 -2.95 2.55 12.93
N LYS A 142 -3.92 2.97 12.11
CA LYS A 142 -4.63 2.10 11.17
C LYS A 142 -3.68 1.55 10.10
N ASN A 143 -2.81 2.41 9.55
CA ASN A 143 -1.78 2.02 8.58
C ASN A 143 -0.81 0.99 9.16
N PHE A 144 -0.29 1.23 10.37
CA PHE A 144 0.59 0.26 11.03
C PHE A 144 -0.12 -1.05 11.36
N LEU A 145 -1.39 -1.02 11.79
CA LEU A 145 -2.16 -2.24 12.04
C LEU A 145 -2.38 -3.06 10.77
N ARG A 146 -2.66 -2.40 9.64
CA ARG A 146 -2.71 -3.05 8.31
C ARG A 146 -1.37 -3.70 7.98
N GLY A 147 -0.25 -2.97 8.14
CA GLY A 147 1.10 -3.48 7.93
C GLY A 147 1.43 -4.69 8.81
N ILE A 148 1.10 -4.65 10.10
CA ILE A 148 1.27 -5.78 11.05
C ILE A 148 0.48 -6.99 10.57
N SER A 149 -0.78 -6.80 10.17
CA SER A 149 -1.63 -7.89 9.69
C SER A 149 -1.08 -8.50 8.39
N LYS A 150 -0.59 -7.67 7.47
CA LYS A 150 0.01 -8.10 6.19
C LYS A 150 1.28 -8.91 6.45
N ARG A 151 2.26 -8.35 7.18
CA ARG A 151 3.53 -9.05 7.49
C ARG A 151 3.34 -10.36 8.26
N LYS A 152 2.42 -10.42 9.23
CA LYS A 152 2.10 -11.69 9.93
C LYS A 152 1.57 -12.75 8.98
N LEU A 153 0.71 -12.38 8.04
CA LEU A 153 0.18 -13.29 7.04
C LEU A 153 1.29 -13.76 6.10
N GLU A 154 2.15 -12.86 5.63
CA GLU A 154 3.24 -13.22 4.71
C GLU A 154 4.29 -14.09 5.38
N ILE A 155 4.66 -13.84 6.64
CA ILE A 155 5.58 -14.72 7.38
C ILE A 155 5.02 -16.16 7.41
N ALA A 156 3.74 -16.32 7.76
CA ALA A 156 3.10 -17.64 7.74
C ALA A 156 3.02 -18.23 6.32
N LEU A 157 2.72 -17.39 5.32
CA LEU A 157 2.66 -17.79 3.92
C LEU A 157 4.00 -18.34 3.42
N TYR A 158 5.10 -17.62 3.62
CA TYR A 158 6.43 -18.04 3.21
C TYR A 158 6.89 -19.31 3.95
N ASN A 159 6.53 -19.48 5.23
CA ASN A 159 6.77 -20.73 5.96
C ASN A 159 6.03 -21.92 5.32
N ASN A 160 4.77 -21.72 4.96
CA ASN A 160 3.95 -22.76 4.34
C ASN A 160 4.38 -23.03 2.90
N MET A 161 4.80 -22.02 2.14
CA MET A 161 5.37 -22.22 0.79
C MET A 161 6.70 -22.97 0.85
N ALA A 162 7.59 -22.63 1.79
CA ALA A 162 8.86 -23.33 1.95
C ALA A 162 8.65 -24.82 2.29
N SER A 163 7.67 -25.12 3.15
CA SER A 163 7.38 -26.49 3.56
C SER A 163 6.55 -27.30 2.56
N GLU A 164 5.56 -26.69 1.90
CA GLU A 164 4.65 -27.40 0.96
C GLU A 164 5.13 -27.38 -0.49
N LEU A 165 5.83 -26.33 -0.92
CA LEU A 165 6.22 -26.11 -2.32
C LEU A 165 7.75 -26.15 -2.56
N GLY A 166 8.55 -26.26 -1.50
CA GLY A 166 10.01 -26.39 -1.61
C GLY A 166 10.70 -25.12 -2.10
N LEU A 167 10.34 -23.96 -1.55
CA LEU A 167 11.02 -22.70 -1.88
C LEU A 167 12.55 -22.80 -1.65
N PRO A 168 13.37 -22.21 -2.53
CA PRO A 168 14.81 -22.11 -2.32
C PRO A 168 15.12 -21.45 -0.97
N LYS A 169 16.06 -22.05 -0.23
CA LYS A 169 16.36 -21.65 1.15
C LYS A 169 16.82 -20.20 1.24
N GLU A 170 17.73 -19.78 0.35
CA GLU A 170 18.27 -18.42 0.36
C GLU A 170 17.17 -17.37 0.14
N PHE A 171 16.27 -17.62 -0.81
CA PHE A 171 15.13 -16.73 -1.08
C PHE A 171 14.18 -16.65 0.11
N TYR A 172 13.84 -17.79 0.69
CA TYR A 172 12.99 -17.86 1.88
C TYR A 172 13.61 -17.12 3.07
N GLU A 173 14.89 -17.35 3.39
CA GLU A 173 15.57 -16.71 4.52
C GLU A 173 15.66 -15.19 4.35
N GLN A 174 15.98 -14.72 3.14
CA GLN A 174 16.01 -13.30 2.82
C GLN A 174 14.62 -12.65 3.00
N GLN A 175 13.57 -13.27 2.46
CA GLN A 175 12.21 -12.74 2.58
C GLN A 175 11.72 -12.72 4.02
N GLN A 176 12.03 -13.76 4.81
CA GLN A 176 11.67 -13.76 6.23
C GLN A 176 12.40 -12.69 7.02
N MET A 177 13.69 -12.45 6.76
CA MET A 177 14.44 -11.38 7.41
C MET A 177 13.80 -10.01 7.16
N VAL A 178 13.42 -9.71 5.92
CA VAL A 178 12.73 -8.46 5.56
C VAL A 178 11.37 -8.37 6.24
N ASN A 179 10.56 -9.44 6.17
CA ASN A 179 9.23 -9.45 6.76
C ASN A 179 9.25 -9.25 8.30
N GLU A 180 10.23 -9.84 8.99
CA GLU A 180 10.40 -9.69 10.43
C GLU A 180 10.85 -8.28 10.83
N LEU A 181 11.77 -7.69 10.07
CA LEU A 181 12.21 -6.30 10.27
C LEU A 181 11.03 -5.34 10.07
N ASP A 182 10.30 -5.46 8.97
CA ASP A 182 9.11 -4.67 8.69
C ASP A 182 8.04 -4.85 9.78
N LEU A 183 7.80 -6.09 10.22
CA LEU A 183 6.84 -6.36 11.29
C LEU A 183 7.24 -5.62 12.58
N LYS A 184 8.52 -5.67 12.95
CA LYS A 184 9.04 -4.97 14.12
C LYS A 184 8.85 -3.45 13.99
N GLU A 185 9.21 -2.87 12.85
CA GLU A 185 9.05 -1.43 12.60
C GLU A 185 7.59 -0.99 12.66
N ASN A 186 6.69 -1.77 12.05
CA ASN A 186 5.25 -1.54 12.13
C ASN A 186 4.72 -1.57 13.58
N ILE A 187 5.19 -2.51 14.39
CA ILE A 187 4.82 -2.60 15.81
C ILE A 187 5.32 -1.38 16.59
N GLU A 188 6.54 -0.92 16.32
CA GLU A 188 7.11 0.27 16.96
C GLU A 188 6.36 1.56 16.54
N GLY A 189 6.07 1.70 15.25
CA GLY A 189 5.26 2.79 14.70
C GLY A 189 3.86 2.84 15.32
N PHE A 190 3.17 1.69 15.41
CA PHE A 190 1.88 1.60 16.08
C PHE A 190 1.96 2.04 17.54
N LYS A 191 2.95 1.56 18.30
CA LYS A 191 3.12 1.94 19.72
C LYS A 191 3.31 3.45 19.87
N ARG A 192 4.07 4.07 18.97
CA ARG A 192 4.26 5.53 18.95
C ARG A 192 2.96 6.25 18.63
N ALA A 193 2.27 5.89 17.56
CA ALA A 193 0.99 6.50 17.16
C ALA A 193 -0.08 6.36 18.25
N LYS A 194 -0.17 5.17 18.87
CA LYS A 194 -1.04 4.90 20.02
C LYS A 194 -0.75 5.84 21.18
N LYS A 195 0.52 5.99 21.55
CA LYS A 195 0.92 6.89 22.65
C LYS A 195 0.55 8.35 22.36
N ILE A 196 0.72 8.81 21.13
CA ILE A 196 0.34 10.17 20.71
C ILE A 196 -1.17 10.36 20.83
N ASN A 197 -1.96 9.42 20.30
CA ASN A 197 -3.43 9.45 20.39
C ASN A 197 -3.93 9.43 21.84
N GLU A 198 -3.36 8.59 22.71
CA GLU A 198 -3.76 8.50 24.13
C GLU A 198 -3.38 9.74 24.95
N LYS A 199 -2.24 10.36 24.64
CA LYS A 199 -1.76 11.54 25.36
C LYS A 199 -2.31 12.85 24.80
N GLY A 200 -2.89 12.84 23.60
CA GLY A 200 -3.37 14.04 22.94
C GLY A 200 -2.23 15.03 22.64
N TRP A 201 -1.04 14.52 22.29
CA TRP A 201 0.11 15.37 21.99
C TRP A 201 -0.02 16.02 20.61
N ASP A 202 0.29 17.32 20.56
CA ASP A 202 0.31 18.09 19.33
C ASP A 202 1.70 18.16 18.69
N ASN A 203 1.75 18.41 17.38
CA ASN A 203 2.98 18.58 16.60
C ASN A 203 3.91 17.34 16.56
N GLU A 204 3.39 16.15 16.86
CA GLU A 204 4.12 14.88 16.73
C GLU A 204 4.18 14.38 15.29
N TYR A 205 3.35 14.94 14.41
CA TYR A 205 3.36 14.71 12.96
C TYR A 205 3.55 16.03 12.22
N TYR A 206 4.28 15.98 11.11
CA TYR A 206 4.42 17.09 10.18
C TYR A 206 3.49 16.85 8.98
N LEU A 207 2.47 17.69 8.84
CA LEU A 207 1.52 17.67 7.73
C LEU A 207 2.19 18.29 6.49
N ILE A 208 2.55 17.44 5.53
CA ILE A 208 3.22 17.86 4.28
C ILE A 208 2.19 18.48 3.32
N TYR A 209 1.05 17.82 3.14
CA TYR A 209 0.02 18.25 2.23
C TYR A 209 -1.37 17.94 2.80
N HIS A 210 -2.26 18.91 2.66
CA HIS A 210 -3.68 18.74 2.94
C HIS A 210 -4.46 19.53 1.89
N LYS A 211 -5.31 18.83 1.14
CA LYS A 211 -6.12 19.41 0.08
C LYS A 211 -7.50 18.80 0.08
N LYS A 212 -8.51 19.66 0.03
CA LYS A 212 -9.89 19.29 -0.29
C LYS A 212 -10.16 19.64 -1.75
N LEU A 213 -10.40 18.64 -2.58
CA LEU A 213 -10.82 18.77 -3.98
C LEU A 213 -12.33 18.93 -4.02
N SER A 214 -12.85 19.80 -4.89
CA SER A 214 -14.29 20.08 -5.04
C SER A 214 -15.05 19.01 -5.83
N TYR A 215 -14.44 17.85 -6.04
CA TYR A 215 -14.98 16.71 -6.79
C TYR A 215 -14.55 15.40 -6.14
N VAL A 216 -15.27 14.32 -6.48
CA VAL A 216 -15.00 12.97 -5.99
C VAL A 216 -14.04 12.28 -6.96
N VAL A 217 -12.85 11.93 -6.51
CA VAL A 217 -11.88 11.17 -7.32
C VAL A 217 -12.30 9.69 -7.39
N PRO A 218 -11.94 8.96 -8.45
CA PRO A 218 -12.39 7.59 -8.68
C PRO A 218 -11.56 6.55 -7.92
N LEU A 219 -10.85 6.96 -6.86
CA LEU A 219 -10.02 6.07 -6.07
C LEU A 219 -10.09 6.37 -4.58
N ALA A 220 -9.92 5.32 -3.78
CA ALA A 220 -9.69 5.41 -2.36
C ALA A 220 -8.33 4.79 -2.02
N PHE A 221 -7.55 5.50 -1.22
CA PHE A 221 -6.21 5.09 -0.85
C PHE A 221 -5.88 5.46 0.59
N GLN A 222 -5.23 4.55 1.33
CA GLN A 222 -4.63 4.87 2.61
C GLN A 222 -3.53 3.87 2.92
N SER A 223 -2.28 4.34 2.96
CA SER A 223 -1.15 3.49 3.30
C SER A 223 -0.01 4.29 3.91
N GLN A 224 0.96 3.55 4.46
CA GLN A 224 2.29 4.06 4.68
C GLN A 224 3.16 3.74 3.45
N LEU A 225 3.99 4.69 3.03
CA LEU A 225 4.86 4.59 1.87
C LEU A 225 6.29 4.87 2.30
N ALA A 226 7.22 4.05 1.82
CA ALA A 226 8.65 4.26 2.00
C ALA A 226 9.26 4.75 0.70
N LEU A 227 9.39 6.06 0.53
CA LEU A 227 10.04 6.63 -0.65
C LEU A 227 11.54 6.32 -0.61
N GLN A 228 12.08 5.77 -1.69
CA GLN A 228 13.51 5.56 -1.81
C GLN A 228 14.23 6.82 -2.23
N PHE A 229 13.64 7.60 -3.15
CA PHE A 229 14.24 8.83 -3.69
C PHE A 229 13.31 10.02 -3.52
N ASP A 230 13.89 11.23 -3.48
CA ASP A 230 13.14 12.48 -3.61
C ASP A 230 12.89 12.85 -5.08
N LEU A 231 12.28 14.02 -5.33
CA LEU A 231 11.89 14.43 -6.69
C LEU A 231 13.09 14.77 -7.59
N GLU A 232 14.25 15.04 -7.00
CA GLU A 232 15.52 15.33 -7.69
C GLU A 232 16.44 14.10 -7.73
N GLY A 233 15.99 12.96 -7.19
CA GLY A 233 16.72 11.70 -7.21
C GLY A 233 17.65 11.45 -6.04
N ASN A 234 17.63 12.29 -5.00
CA ASN A 234 18.45 12.05 -3.81
C ASN A 234 17.81 10.95 -2.95
N LEU A 235 18.66 10.10 -2.37
CA LEU A 235 18.22 8.98 -1.53
C LEU A 235 17.54 9.46 -0.23
N ILE A 236 16.33 8.98 0.04
CA ILE A 236 15.57 9.15 1.28
C ILE A 236 15.69 7.88 2.13
N ASN A 237 15.34 6.72 1.57
CA ASN A 237 15.44 5.42 2.24
C ASN A 237 16.28 4.47 1.38
N ASP A 238 17.37 3.97 1.97
CA ASP A 238 18.18 2.90 1.41
C ASP A 238 17.60 1.56 1.88
N ILE A 239 16.69 0.99 1.10
CA ILE A 239 16.02 -0.28 1.45
C ILE A 239 16.94 -1.50 1.29
N TYR A 240 18.08 -1.32 0.62
CA TYR A 240 19.08 -2.37 0.40
C TYR A 240 20.24 -2.29 1.42
N TYR A 241 20.17 -1.33 2.33
CA TYR A 241 21.17 -1.19 3.40
C TYR A 241 20.96 -2.26 4.47
N ASP A 242 21.80 -3.29 4.43
CA ASP A 242 21.73 -4.44 5.33
C ASP A 242 22.22 -4.10 6.75
N SER A 243 21.37 -3.44 7.52
CA SER A 243 21.64 -3.13 8.92
C SER A 243 20.36 -3.02 9.73
N SER A 244 20.22 -3.89 10.74
CA SER A 244 19.11 -3.84 11.70
C SER A 244 19.04 -2.55 12.55
N LYS A 245 20.05 -1.68 12.48
CA LYS A 245 20.06 -0.35 13.11
C LYS A 245 19.49 0.74 12.20
N TYR A 246 19.52 0.51 10.89
CA TYR A 246 18.88 1.39 9.94
C TYR A 246 17.39 1.12 9.97
N LYS A 247 16.61 2.17 10.14
CA LYS A 247 15.15 2.06 10.14
C LYS A 247 14.62 2.71 8.89
N ILE A 248 13.59 2.16 8.28
CA ILE A 248 12.88 2.85 7.20
C ILE A 248 12.01 3.96 7.81
N GLN A 249 11.98 5.13 7.16
CA GLN A 249 11.08 6.21 7.54
C GLN A 249 9.93 6.20 6.55
N SER A 250 8.72 6.16 7.07
CA SER A 250 7.51 6.08 6.26
C SER A 250 6.77 7.40 6.26
N MET A 251 6.21 7.73 5.11
CA MET A 251 5.20 8.76 4.97
C MET A 251 3.82 8.11 4.95
N HIS A 252 2.85 8.76 5.57
CA HIS A 252 1.46 8.34 5.47
C HIS A 252 0.75 9.17 4.40
N LEU A 253 0.07 8.49 3.48
CA LEU A 253 -0.69 9.11 2.40
C LEU A 253 -2.11 8.55 2.40
N CYS A 254 -3.08 9.46 2.27
CA CYS A 254 -4.49 9.15 2.22
C CYS A 254 -5.15 9.94 1.08
N VAL A 255 -6.04 9.27 0.34
CA VAL A 255 -6.98 9.87 -0.59
C VAL A 255 -8.35 9.32 -0.23
N PHE A 256 -9.20 10.19 0.32
CA PHE A 256 -10.51 9.84 0.80
C PHE A 256 -11.58 10.48 -0.08
N PRO A 257 -12.28 9.70 -0.93
CA PRO A 257 -13.46 10.19 -1.63
C PRO A 257 -14.62 10.33 -0.62
N GLU A 258 -14.94 11.57 -0.27
CA GLU A 258 -16.13 11.93 0.51
C GLU A 258 -17.38 11.92 -0.41
N GLU A 259 -18.55 12.27 0.13
CA GLU A 259 -19.81 12.23 -0.63
C GLU A 259 -19.85 13.22 -1.81
N ASN A 260 -19.18 14.38 -1.70
CA ASN A 260 -19.23 15.44 -2.73
C ASN A 260 -17.86 16.08 -3.02
N SER A 261 -16.80 15.52 -2.42
CA SER A 261 -15.45 16.08 -2.45
C SER A 261 -14.44 14.98 -2.22
N SER A 262 -13.16 15.29 -2.33
CA SER A 262 -12.10 14.36 -1.95
C SER A 262 -11.09 15.04 -1.06
N THR A 263 -10.64 14.36 -0.01
CA THR A 263 -9.61 14.87 0.88
C THR A 263 -8.31 14.08 0.71
N ILE A 264 -7.23 14.80 0.40
CA ILE A 264 -5.88 14.26 0.31
C ILE A 264 -5.10 14.71 1.55
N ILE A 265 -4.48 13.75 2.25
CA ILE A 265 -3.67 14.00 3.44
C ILE A 265 -2.33 13.28 3.29
N MET A 266 -1.24 14.02 3.42
CA MET A 266 0.12 13.48 3.38
C MET A 266 0.93 14.01 4.56
N PHE A 267 1.49 13.12 5.37
CA PHE A 267 2.21 13.50 6.59
C PHE A 267 3.30 12.50 6.97
N ILE A 268 4.26 12.95 7.76
CA ILE A 268 5.35 12.13 8.32
C ILE A 268 5.42 12.32 9.83
N ASP A 269 6.11 11.43 10.52
CA ASP A 269 6.51 11.68 11.90
C ASP A 269 7.40 12.93 11.98
N SER A 270 7.16 13.82 12.95
CA SER A 270 7.94 15.07 13.04
C SER A 270 9.42 14.85 13.36
N LYS A 271 9.77 13.65 13.84
CA LYS A 271 11.15 13.21 14.07
C LYS A 271 11.85 12.74 12.80
N ASP A 272 11.10 12.45 11.74
CA ASP A 272 11.65 11.98 10.48
C ASP A 272 12.26 13.13 9.70
N ARG A 273 13.55 13.02 9.41
CA ARG A 273 14.32 14.11 8.80
C ARG A 273 14.71 13.83 7.35
N ARG A 274 14.61 12.58 6.87
CA ARG A 274 15.05 12.22 5.51
C ARG A 274 14.11 12.75 4.42
N TYR A 275 12.82 12.90 4.71
CA TYR A 275 11.85 13.51 3.80
C TYR A 275 11.98 15.02 3.62
N ARG A 276 12.93 15.68 4.30
CA ARG A 276 13.11 17.14 4.24
C ARG A 276 13.34 17.69 2.84
N SER A 277 14.13 17.01 2.02
CA SER A 277 14.37 17.43 0.64
C SER A 277 13.09 17.27 -0.18
N PHE A 278 12.47 16.09 -0.10
CA PHE A 278 11.22 15.77 -0.79
C PHE A 278 10.12 16.82 -0.55
N TYR A 279 9.75 17.09 0.70
CA TYR A 279 8.63 18.01 0.93
C TYR A 279 8.98 19.47 0.57
N LYS A 280 10.26 19.86 0.59
CA LYS A 280 10.70 21.18 0.11
C LYS A 280 10.61 21.30 -1.41
N GLN A 281 10.89 20.22 -2.13
CA GLN A 281 10.73 20.16 -3.59
C GLN A 281 9.24 20.11 -3.95
N PHE A 282 8.49 19.22 -3.33
CA PHE A 282 7.05 19.04 -3.52
C PHE A 282 6.26 20.34 -3.30
N ASN A 283 6.57 21.10 -2.25
CA ASN A 283 5.86 22.35 -1.94
C ASN A 283 6.06 23.46 -2.99
N LYS A 284 7.08 23.36 -3.85
CA LYS A 284 7.34 24.34 -4.93
C LYS A 284 6.58 24.01 -6.22
N LEU A 285 6.01 22.81 -6.33
CA LEU A 285 5.30 22.36 -7.52
C LEU A 285 3.97 23.10 -7.70
N SER A 286 3.48 23.14 -8.95
CA SER A 286 2.10 23.49 -9.25
C SER A 286 1.14 22.49 -8.59
N GLU A 287 -0.14 22.84 -8.42
CA GLU A 287 -1.10 21.90 -7.83
C GLU A 287 -1.25 20.64 -8.70
N ASP A 288 -1.32 20.78 -10.02
CA ASP A 288 -1.43 19.64 -10.95
C ASP A 288 -0.20 18.72 -10.87
N ASP A 289 1.01 19.30 -10.75
CA ASP A 289 2.23 18.52 -10.55
C ASP A 289 2.26 17.81 -9.19
N LYS A 290 1.73 18.45 -8.13
CA LYS A 290 1.60 17.79 -6.82
C LYS A 290 0.67 16.58 -6.92
N LEU A 291 -0.46 16.73 -7.61
CA LEU A 291 -1.40 15.63 -7.82
C LEU A 291 -0.76 14.51 -8.66
N SER A 292 0.02 14.84 -9.69
CA SER A 292 0.77 13.86 -10.48
C SER A 292 1.79 13.08 -9.64
N VAL A 293 2.54 13.76 -8.76
CA VAL A 293 3.44 13.11 -7.79
C VAL A 293 2.67 12.15 -6.87
N ILE A 294 1.55 12.59 -6.32
CA ILE A 294 0.72 11.77 -5.41
C ILE A 294 0.14 10.55 -6.13
N ASN A 295 -0.41 10.75 -7.33
CA ASN A 295 -0.92 9.69 -8.18
C ASN A 295 0.16 8.65 -8.47
N TYR A 296 1.36 9.10 -8.88
CA TYR A 296 2.48 8.21 -9.13
C TYR A 296 2.90 7.43 -7.88
N MET A 297 2.94 8.06 -6.69
CA MET A 297 3.25 7.34 -5.44
C MET A 297 2.24 6.25 -5.12
N ILE A 298 0.95 6.47 -5.40
CA ILE A 298 -0.11 5.49 -5.14
C ILE A 298 0.13 4.23 -5.97
N PHE A 299 0.32 4.39 -7.29
CA PHE A 299 0.43 3.25 -8.20
C PHE A 299 1.83 2.60 -8.19
N SER A 300 2.91 3.36 -8.00
CA SER A 300 4.27 2.80 -8.04
C SER A 300 4.73 2.11 -6.76
N LEU A 301 4.06 2.33 -5.62
CA LEU A 301 4.55 1.89 -4.30
C LEU A 301 3.53 1.11 -3.48
N SER A 302 2.32 0.85 -3.99
CA SER A 302 1.28 0.18 -3.21
C SER A 302 0.30 -0.62 -4.06
N GLU A 303 0.01 -1.83 -3.59
CA GLU A 303 -1.03 -2.71 -4.12
C GLU A 303 -2.42 -2.41 -3.50
N ASP A 304 -2.47 -1.71 -2.36
CA ASP A 304 -3.71 -1.40 -1.63
C ASP A 304 -4.42 -0.16 -2.19
N VAL A 305 -4.71 -0.18 -3.49
CA VAL A 305 -5.51 0.84 -4.22
C VAL A 305 -6.87 0.26 -4.60
N TYR A 306 -7.94 1.05 -4.39
CA TYR A 306 -9.30 0.65 -4.74
C TYR A 306 -9.94 1.71 -5.63
N LEU A 307 -10.52 1.26 -6.74
CA LEU A 307 -10.97 2.12 -7.82
C LEU A 307 -12.48 1.95 -8.05
N ASN A 308 -13.12 3.05 -8.45
CA ASN A 308 -14.47 3.05 -8.97
C ASN A 308 -14.55 2.20 -10.26
N LYS A 309 -15.65 1.45 -10.44
CA LYS A 309 -15.78 0.51 -11.57
C LYS A 309 -16.15 1.15 -12.91
N GLU A 310 -16.59 2.40 -12.92
CA GLU A 310 -16.97 3.16 -14.12
C GLU A 310 -15.83 4.01 -14.67
N ILE A 311 -14.63 3.85 -14.11
CA ILE A 311 -13.42 4.46 -14.63
C ILE A 311 -13.16 3.95 -16.05
N ASN A 312 -12.82 4.84 -16.98
CA ASN A 312 -12.78 4.50 -18.41
C ASN A 312 -11.74 3.40 -18.70
N ASP A 313 -12.18 2.31 -19.35
CA ASP A 313 -11.34 1.15 -19.70
C ASP A 313 -10.10 1.53 -20.53
N ILE A 314 -10.15 2.59 -21.34
CA ILE A 314 -8.98 3.08 -22.08
C ILE A 314 -7.87 3.51 -21.12
N ILE A 315 -8.24 4.07 -19.96
CA ILE A 315 -7.31 4.53 -18.93
C ILE A 315 -6.75 3.34 -18.16
N LEU A 316 -7.60 2.36 -17.81
CA LEU A 316 -7.16 1.16 -17.10
C LEU A 316 -6.23 0.27 -17.95
N ASN A 317 -6.42 0.28 -19.27
CA ASN A 317 -5.59 -0.44 -20.23
C ASN A 317 -4.38 0.38 -20.70
N ASP A 318 -4.04 1.49 -20.03
CA ASP A 318 -2.82 2.24 -20.31
C ASP A 318 -1.58 1.41 -19.93
N ASN A 319 -0.69 1.18 -20.90
CA ASN A 319 0.50 0.36 -20.69
C ASN A 319 1.48 0.97 -19.67
N ASN A 320 1.59 2.30 -19.60
CA ASN A 320 2.46 2.94 -18.60
C ASN A 320 1.86 2.76 -17.21
N LEU A 321 0.53 2.87 -17.07
CA LEU A 321 -0.14 2.63 -15.79
C LEU A 321 0.05 1.19 -15.34
N ARG A 322 -0.13 0.21 -16.24
CA ARG A 322 0.11 -1.21 -15.97
C ARG A 322 1.56 -1.46 -15.52
N GLU A 323 2.55 -0.92 -16.24
CA GLU A 323 3.96 -1.04 -15.89
C GLU A 323 4.23 -0.44 -14.50
N VAL A 324 3.71 0.77 -14.22
CA VAL A 324 3.89 1.44 -12.94
C VAL A 324 3.21 0.70 -11.79
N ALA A 325 1.97 0.23 -11.99
CA ALA A 325 1.20 -0.51 -10.98
C ALA A 325 1.78 -1.89 -10.65
N GLY A 326 2.61 -2.45 -11.54
CA GLY A 326 3.30 -3.72 -11.33
C GLY A 326 4.69 -3.59 -10.71
N LYS A 327 5.24 -2.38 -10.53
CA LYS A 327 6.57 -2.18 -9.95
C LYS A 327 6.67 -2.82 -8.56
N THR A 328 7.74 -3.57 -8.34
CA THR A 328 8.10 -4.08 -7.01
C THR A 328 9.39 -3.44 -6.52
N GLN A 329 9.82 -3.79 -5.31
CA GLN A 329 11.12 -3.41 -4.76
C GLN A 329 12.16 -4.56 -4.83
N HIS A 330 11.82 -5.66 -5.52
CA HIS A 330 12.69 -6.82 -5.61
C HIS A 330 13.59 -6.73 -6.85
N ILE A 331 14.91 -6.79 -6.63
CA ILE A 331 15.89 -6.94 -7.71
C ILE A 331 16.14 -8.43 -7.92
N PHE A 332 15.91 -8.89 -9.15
CA PHE A 332 16.33 -10.20 -9.60
C PHE A 332 17.69 -10.07 -10.28
N SER A 333 18.68 -10.82 -9.81
CA SER A 333 20.00 -10.87 -10.44
C SER A 333 20.59 -12.28 -10.37
N ILE A 334 21.23 -12.69 -11.46
CA ILE A 334 22.05 -13.91 -11.52
C ILE A 334 23.51 -13.67 -11.09
N SER A 335 23.86 -12.41 -10.81
CA SER A 335 25.21 -11.97 -10.43
C SER A 335 25.17 -11.12 -9.15
N PRO A 336 26.30 -10.93 -8.45
CA PRO A 336 26.38 -10.00 -7.34
C PRO A 336 26.04 -8.56 -7.76
N ILE A 337 25.07 -7.94 -7.08
CA ILE A 337 24.65 -6.56 -7.35
C ILE A 337 25.66 -5.59 -6.73
N LYS A 338 26.28 -4.74 -7.56
CA LYS A 338 27.26 -3.74 -7.10
C LYS A 338 26.62 -2.47 -6.55
N ASP A 339 25.57 -1.97 -7.21
CA ASP A 339 24.85 -0.76 -6.81
C ASP A 339 23.33 -0.98 -6.96
N PRO A 340 22.66 -1.53 -5.93
CA PRO A 340 21.22 -1.79 -5.99
C PRO A 340 20.40 -0.49 -6.05
N ASN A 341 20.95 0.62 -5.52
CA ASN A 341 20.26 1.92 -5.53
C ASN A 341 20.24 2.53 -6.94
N ALA A 342 21.30 2.36 -7.73
CA ALA A 342 21.28 2.78 -9.13
C ALA A 342 20.20 2.04 -9.94
N ILE A 343 20.07 0.72 -9.77
CA ILE A 343 19.03 -0.09 -10.44
C ILE A 343 17.63 0.35 -10.01
N ALA A 344 17.48 0.63 -8.71
CA ALA A 344 16.21 1.07 -8.15
C ALA A 344 15.83 2.48 -8.61
N TYR A 345 16.79 3.37 -8.83
CA TYR A 345 16.55 4.74 -9.29
C TYR A 345 15.82 4.76 -10.65
N ASP A 346 16.24 3.92 -11.59
CA ASP A 346 15.64 3.87 -12.93
C ASP A 346 14.16 3.44 -12.89
N ASN A 347 13.79 2.64 -11.87
CA ASN A 347 12.42 2.14 -11.70
C ASN A 347 11.55 3.00 -10.78
N LEU A 348 12.11 3.52 -9.70
CA LEU A 348 11.37 4.11 -8.59
C LEU A 348 11.51 5.64 -8.50
N SER A 349 12.28 6.26 -9.39
CA SER A 349 12.30 7.72 -9.52
C SER A 349 10.96 8.28 -10.01
N PHE A 350 10.77 9.59 -9.78
CA PHE A 350 9.58 10.34 -10.21
C PHE A 350 9.63 10.82 -11.66
N SER A 351 10.57 10.31 -12.47
CA SER A 351 10.78 10.72 -13.86
C SER A 351 9.59 10.35 -14.77
N GLN A 352 8.88 9.27 -14.44
CA GLN A 352 7.74 8.76 -15.19
C GLN A 352 6.37 9.26 -14.68
N ARG A 353 6.31 10.13 -13.67
CA ARG A 353 5.04 10.54 -13.03
C ARG A 353 3.99 11.11 -13.98
N HIS A 354 4.43 11.75 -15.07
CA HIS A 354 3.57 12.37 -16.09
C HIS A 354 3.23 11.42 -17.26
N ARG A 355 3.67 10.16 -17.21
CA ARG A 355 3.39 9.15 -18.24
C ARG A 355 2.12 8.35 -17.96
N ILE A 356 1.63 8.39 -16.71
CA ILE A 356 0.41 7.68 -16.31
C ILE A 356 -0.76 8.66 -16.20
N PRO A 357 -2.00 8.21 -16.43
CA PRO A 357 -3.20 8.99 -16.16
C PRO A 357 -3.24 9.47 -14.71
N ASN A 358 -3.64 10.72 -14.49
CA ASN A 358 -3.68 11.32 -13.16
C ASN A 358 -5.11 11.31 -12.61
N PHE A 359 -5.46 10.22 -11.94
CA PHE A 359 -6.80 9.99 -11.38
C PHE A 359 -7.23 11.00 -10.29
N LEU A 360 -6.33 11.89 -9.87
CA LEU A 360 -6.65 12.93 -8.91
C LEU A 360 -7.11 14.24 -9.57
N LEU A 361 -7.14 14.33 -10.90
CA LEU A 361 -7.66 15.48 -11.64
C LEU A 361 -9.18 15.42 -11.81
N GLU A 362 -9.80 16.60 -11.98
CA GLU A 362 -11.27 16.74 -12.09
C GLU A 362 -11.86 16.01 -13.30
N GLU A 363 -11.10 15.88 -14.38
CA GLU A 363 -11.53 15.18 -15.60
C GLU A 363 -11.82 13.69 -15.37
N TYR A 364 -11.30 13.10 -14.28
CA TYR A 364 -11.52 11.70 -13.91
C TYR A 364 -12.50 11.53 -12.75
N LYS A 365 -13.22 12.58 -12.36
CA LYS A 365 -14.16 12.53 -11.24
C LYS A 365 -15.22 11.44 -11.44
N VAL A 366 -15.75 10.94 -10.33
CA VAL A 366 -16.97 10.11 -10.32
C VAL A 366 -18.16 11.05 -10.37
N ASP A 367 -19.00 10.86 -11.38
CA ASP A 367 -20.32 11.48 -11.43
C ASP A 367 -21.25 10.62 -10.56
N LEU A 368 -21.39 11.00 -9.28
CA LEU A 368 -22.34 10.34 -8.38
C LEU A 368 -23.76 10.67 -8.85
N THR A 369 -24.32 9.82 -9.69
CA THR A 369 -25.75 9.84 -9.97
C THR A 369 -26.47 9.49 -8.67
N SER A 370 -27.33 10.41 -8.24
CA SER A 370 -28.19 10.22 -7.07
C SER A 370 -29.27 9.22 -7.46
N GLU A 371 -29.06 7.94 -7.17
CA GLU A 371 -30.16 6.95 -7.15
C GLU A 371 -30.89 6.95 -5.81
#